data_AF-A0A944G8P5-F1
#
_entry.id   AF-A0A944G8P5-F1
#
_cell.length_a   1.000
_cell.length_b   1.000
_cell.length_c   1.000
_cell.angle_alpha   90.00
_cell.angle_beta   90.00
_cell.angle_gamma   90.00
#
_symmetry.space_group_name_H-M   'P 1'
#
loop_
_entity.id
_entity.type
_entity.pdbx_description
1 polymer ?
#
loop_
_entity_poly.entity_id
_entity_poly.type
_entity_poly.pdbx_seq_one_letter_code
_entity_poly.pdbx_strand_id
1 'polypeptide(L)'
;MKSFNIVYNKERNNAINEHKSVIDNDRARLLAAIKKEYGINDFSTLSESERASFKNIINEMWDRTNGLNKKGISFVNEAMKPLTEASTDEMIDNYIIKSLKPNADKIIQDIILDKESRFLADVKVAVERDTKKKLSKKRYVELIGKVIVPYLSKKVNSIKF
;
A
#
# COMPACT_ATOMS: atom_id res chain seq x y z
N MET A 1 -25.81 22.78 -40.42
CA MET A 1 -25.36 22.88 -39.01
C MET A 1 -26.02 21.76 -38.21
N LYS A 2 -25.26 20.98 -37.42
CA LYS A 2 -25.88 20.02 -36.48
C LYS A 2 -26.69 20.81 -35.45
N SER A 3 -27.92 20.39 -35.14
CA SER A 3 -28.77 21.10 -34.19
C SER A 3 -28.11 21.11 -32.80
N PHE A 4 -28.27 22.22 -32.07
CA PHE A 4 -27.71 22.40 -30.73
C PHE A 4 -27.97 21.20 -29.80
N ASN A 5 -29.19 20.64 -29.85
CA ASN A 5 -29.55 19.46 -29.07
C ASN A 5 -28.70 18.21 -29.38
N ILE A 6 -28.30 18.01 -30.63
CA ILE A 6 -27.44 16.87 -31.01
C ILE A 6 -26.03 17.07 -30.45
N VAL A 7 -25.49 18.29 -30.54
CA VAL A 7 -24.16 18.63 -30.02
C VAL A 7 -24.15 18.55 -28.48
N TYR A 8 -25.13 19.16 -27.82
CA TYR A 8 -25.28 19.14 -26.36
C TYR A 8 -25.41 17.72 -25.80
N ASN A 9 -26.28 16.88 -26.39
CA ASN A 9 -26.45 15.50 -25.93
C ASN A 9 -25.19 14.67 -26.17
N LYS A 10 -24.46 14.93 -27.27
CA LYS A 10 -23.18 14.25 -27.54
C LYS A 10 -22.13 14.62 -26.49
N GLU A 11 -21.94 15.91 -26.21
CA GLU A 11 -20.95 16.37 -25.22
C GLU A 11 -21.32 15.91 -23.79
N ARG A 12 -22.61 15.95 -23.44
CA ARG A 12 -23.09 15.41 -22.16
C ARG A 12 -22.78 13.92 -22.01
N ASN A 13 -23.03 13.13 -23.05
CA ASN A 13 -22.75 11.68 -23.02
C ASN A 13 -21.23 11.41 -22.98
N ASN A 14 -20.43 12.22 -23.67
CA ASN A 14 -18.97 12.14 -23.60
C ASN A 14 -18.49 12.39 -22.16
N ALA A 15 -18.93 13.47 -21.51
CA ALA A 15 -18.56 13.79 -20.13
C ALA A 15 -18.98 12.69 -19.13
N ILE A 16 -20.16 12.10 -19.30
CA ILE A 16 -20.61 10.97 -18.47
C ILE A 16 -19.71 9.74 -18.67
N ASN A 17 -19.33 9.44 -19.91
CA ASN A 17 -18.48 8.30 -20.22
C ASN A 17 -17.04 8.51 -19.73
N GLU A 18 -16.49 9.72 -19.87
CA GLU A 18 -15.19 10.10 -19.32
C GLU A 18 -15.18 9.94 -17.79
N HIS A 19 -16.22 10.45 -17.11
CA HIS A 19 -16.33 10.33 -15.67
C HIS A 19 -16.40 8.87 -15.20
N LYS A 20 -17.15 8.02 -15.90
CA LYS A 20 -17.20 6.58 -15.61
C LYS A 20 -15.84 5.92 -15.82
N SER A 21 -15.13 6.27 -16.90
CA SER A 21 -13.79 5.74 -17.16
C SER A 21 -12.78 6.13 -16.08
N VAL A 22 -12.87 7.35 -15.53
CA VAL A 22 -12.03 7.79 -14.40
C VAL A 22 -12.33 6.94 -13.17
N ILE A 23 -13.60 6.76 -12.83
CA ILE A 23 -14.04 5.95 -11.69
C ILE A 23 -13.57 4.49 -11.79
N ASP A 24 -13.64 3.90 -12.98
CA ASP A 24 -13.19 2.53 -13.21
C ASP A 24 -11.66 2.40 -13.10
N ASN A 25 -10.91 3.38 -13.61
CA ASN A 25 -9.45 3.44 -13.45
C ASN A 25 -9.04 3.60 -11.98
N ASP A 26 -9.76 4.42 -11.23
CA ASP A 26 -9.57 4.61 -9.79
C ASP A 26 -9.81 3.33 -9.01
N ARG A 27 -10.87 2.59 -9.37
CA ARG A 27 -11.14 1.27 -8.79
C ARG A 27 -10.01 0.29 -9.05
N ALA A 28 -9.50 0.24 -10.29
CA ALA A 28 -8.39 -0.64 -10.64
C ALA A 28 -7.11 -0.31 -9.86
N ARG A 29 -6.79 0.98 -9.69
CA ARG A 29 -5.65 1.44 -8.89
C ARG A 29 -5.77 1.04 -7.42
N LEU A 30 -6.93 1.21 -6.82
CA LEU A 30 -7.18 0.80 -5.44
C LEU A 30 -7.06 -0.72 -5.26
N LEU A 31 -7.63 -1.50 -6.18
CA LEU A 31 -7.51 -2.96 -6.12
C LEU A 31 -6.05 -3.41 -6.26
N ALA A 32 -5.27 -2.80 -7.15
CA ALA A 32 -3.84 -3.09 -7.28
C ALA A 32 -3.05 -2.71 -6.02
N ALA A 33 -3.38 -1.57 -5.40
CA ALA A 33 -2.79 -1.14 -4.14
C ALA A 33 -3.09 -2.13 -3.00
N ILE A 34 -4.35 -2.58 -2.86
CA ILE A 34 -4.75 -3.57 -1.84
C ILE A 34 -4.05 -4.90 -2.07
N LYS A 35 -4.05 -5.41 -3.31
CA LYS A 35 -3.34 -6.65 -3.65
C LYS A 35 -1.88 -6.60 -3.23
N LYS A 36 -1.23 -5.45 -3.45
CA LYS A 36 0.17 -5.25 -3.10
C LYS A 36 0.39 -5.12 -1.60
N GLU A 37 -0.40 -4.31 -0.92
CA GLU A 37 -0.27 -4.04 0.52
C GLU A 37 -0.50 -5.32 1.35
N TYR A 38 -1.43 -6.17 0.92
CA TYR A 38 -1.81 -7.39 1.64
C TYR A 38 -1.25 -8.68 1.02
N GLY A 39 -0.42 -8.58 -0.03
CA GLY A 39 0.23 -9.75 -0.65
C GLY A 39 -0.74 -10.72 -1.37
N ILE A 40 -1.84 -10.23 -1.92
CA ILE A 40 -2.88 -11.03 -2.58
C ILE A 40 -2.63 -11.06 -4.09
N ASN A 41 -2.47 -12.25 -4.65
CA ASN A 41 -2.38 -12.42 -6.11
C ASN A 41 -3.76 -12.23 -6.76
N ASP A 42 -4.77 -12.94 -6.27
CA ASP A 42 -6.14 -12.81 -6.72
C ASP A 42 -7.14 -12.86 -5.55
N PHE A 43 -8.19 -12.04 -5.63
CA PHE A 43 -9.26 -12.06 -4.63
C PHE A 43 -10.10 -13.34 -4.74
N SER A 44 -10.08 -14.02 -5.90
CA SER A 44 -10.80 -15.27 -6.10
C SER A 44 -10.26 -16.42 -5.24
N THR A 45 -8.97 -16.39 -4.87
CA THR A 45 -8.32 -17.43 -4.09
C THR A 45 -8.51 -17.29 -2.58
N LEU A 46 -9.19 -16.23 -2.13
CA LEU A 46 -9.45 -15.95 -0.73
C LEU A 46 -10.72 -16.64 -0.22
N SER A 47 -10.78 -16.92 1.07
CA SER A 47 -11.99 -17.40 1.72
C SER A 47 -13.13 -16.37 1.61
N GLU A 48 -14.37 -16.81 1.82
CA GLU A 48 -15.53 -15.91 1.77
C GLU A 48 -15.48 -14.82 2.85
N SER A 49 -14.98 -15.16 4.04
CA SER A 49 -14.76 -14.21 5.13
C SER A 49 -13.72 -13.14 4.76
N GLU A 50 -12.60 -13.52 4.15
CA GLU A 50 -11.57 -12.57 3.72
C GLU A 50 -12.07 -11.66 2.59
N ARG A 51 -12.79 -12.23 1.62
CA ARG A 51 -13.41 -11.45 0.54
C ARG A 51 -14.40 -10.42 1.08
N ALA A 52 -15.20 -10.78 2.08
CA ALA A 52 -16.12 -9.85 2.74
C ALA A 52 -15.36 -8.71 3.43
N SER A 53 -14.28 -9.01 4.16
CA SER A 53 -13.44 -8.01 4.79
C SER A 53 -12.82 -7.04 3.78
N PHE A 54 -12.23 -7.53 2.68
CA PHE A 54 -11.65 -6.66 1.65
C PHE A 54 -12.70 -5.83 0.92
N LYS A 55 -13.90 -6.38 0.70
CA LYS A 55 -15.02 -5.63 0.13
C LYS A 55 -15.39 -4.43 1.00
N ASN A 56 -15.41 -4.60 2.32
CA ASN A 56 -15.65 -3.49 3.25
C ASN A 56 -14.55 -2.44 3.17
N ILE A 57 -13.28 -2.85 3.15
CA ILE A 57 -12.13 -1.94 2.99
C ILE A 57 -12.23 -1.14 1.70
N ILE A 58 -12.59 -1.79 0.58
CA ILE A 58 -12.78 -1.11 -0.71
C ILE A 58 -13.89 -0.08 -0.63
N ASN A 59 -15.05 -0.44 -0.06
CA ASN A 59 -16.18 0.47 0.08
C ASN A 59 -15.90 1.67 1.00
N GLU A 60 -14.97 1.53 1.96
CA GLU A 60 -14.52 2.65 2.80
C GLU A 60 -13.63 3.66 2.06
N MET A 61 -13.05 3.27 0.91
CA MET A 61 -12.03 4.05 0.19
C MET A 61 -12.50 4.49 -1.20
N TRP A 62 -13.51 3.82 -1.77
CA TRP A 62 -14.02 4.06 -3.11
C TRP A 62 -15.52 3.80 -3.20
N ASP A 63 -16.23 4.62 -3.98
CA ASP A 63 -17.62 4.39 -4.34
C ASP A 63 -17.88 4.59 -5.85
N ARG A 64 -18.97 4.00 -6.35
CA ARG A 64 -19.31 3.98 -7.78
C ARG A 64 -19.75 5.35 -8.34
N THR A 65 -20.09 6.30 -7.48
CA THR A 65 -20.64 7.60 -7.87
C THR A 65 -19.57 8.69 -7.85
N ASN A 66 -18.67 8.66 -6.86
CA ASN A 66 -17.66 9.70 -6.63
C ASN A 66 -16.22 9.21 -6.86
N GLY A 67 -15.98 7.91 -7.05
CA GLY A 67 -14.63 7.36 -7.21
C GLY A 67 -13.88 7.26 -5.87
N LEU A 68 -12.57 7.50 -5.88
CA LEU A 68 -11.76 7.46 -4.65
C LEU A 68 -12.07 8.64 -3.73
N ASN A 69 -12.33 8.34 -2.45
CA ASN A 69 -12.43 9.37 -1.43
C ASN A 69 -11.04 9.72 -0.87
N LYS A 70 -10.96 10.67 0.08
CA LYS A 70 -9.68 11.11 0.67
C LYS A 70 -8.86 9.96 1.27
N LYS A 71 -9.51 8.96 1.89
CA LYS A 71 -8.84 7.78 2.44
C LYS A 71 -8.29 6.90 1.31
N GLY A 72 -9.06 6.68 0.24
CA GLY A 72 -8.62 5.93 -0.93
C GLY A 72 -7.48 6.61 -1.69
N ILE A 73 -7.51 7.94 -1.82
CA ILE A 73 -6.42 8.72 -2.44
C ILE A 73 -5.14 8.61 -1.61
N SER A 74 -5.22 8.81 -0.30
CA SER A 74 -4.09 8.62 0.62
C SER A 74 -3.59 7.19 0.52
N PHE A 75 -4.47 6.18 0.60
CA PHE A 75 -4.09 4.78 0.50
C PHE A 75 -3.42 4.44 -0.84
N VAL A 76 -3.93 4.89 -1.99
CA VAL A 76 -3.30 4.62 -3.30
C VAL A 76 -1.94 5.32 -3.43
N ASN A 77 -1.81 6.52 -2.88
CA ASN A 77 -0.56 7.28 -2.91
C ASN A 77 0.47 6.76 -1.89
N GLU A 78 -0.01 6.20 -0.79
CA GLU A 78 0.78 5.67 0.32
C GLU A 78 1.10 4.19 0.19
N ALA A 79 0.24 3.42 -0.49
CA ALA A 79 0.46 2.03 -0.83
C ALA A 79 1.80 1.95 -1.53
N MET A 80 2.62 1.00 -1.09
CA MET A 80 4.05 0.93 -1.43
C MET A 80 4.28 1.19 -2.92
N LYS A 81 4.72 2.40 -3.28
CA LYS A 81 5.18 2.68 -4.65
C LYS A 81 6.27 1.65 -4.95
N PRO A 82 6.18 0.93 -6.09
CA PRO A 82 7.23 0.00 -6.45
C PRO A 82 8.55 0.76 -6.53
N LEU A 83 9.57 0.21 -5.87
CA LEU A 83 10.90 0.74 -5.99
C LEU A 83 11.39 0.52 -7.42
N THR A 84 12.12 1.51 -7.91
CA THR A 84 12.76 1.56 -9.22
C THR A 84 14.18 2.05 -9.03
N GLU A 85 15.02 1.90 -10.06
CA GLU A 85 16.39 2.41 -10.04
C GLU A 85 16.47 3.93 -9.76
N ALA A 86 15.46 4.68 -10.22
CA ALA A 86 15.33 6.13 -10.01
C ALA A 86 14.79 6.51 -8.62
N SER A 87 14.45 5.54 -7.76
CA SER A 87 13.91 5.83 -6.43
C SER A 87 14.93 6.57 -5.57
N THR A 88 14.47 7.63 -4.91
CA THR A 88 15.29 8.41 -3.98
C THR A 88 15.53 7.63 -2.69
N ASP A 89 16.54 8.03 -1.93
CA ASP A 89 16.84 7.42 -0.64
C ASP A 89 15.66 7.49 0.34
N GLU A 90 14.91 8.60 0.33
CA GLU A 90 13.69 8.75 1.14
C GLU A 90 12.58 7.78 0.73
N MET A 91 12.41 7.50 -0.57
CA MET A 91 11.44 6.52 -1.05
C MET A 91 11.80 5.11 -0.58
N ILE A 92 13.09 4.78 -0.60
CA ILE A 92 13.61 3.49 -0.12
C ILE A 92 13.38 3.34 1.38
N ASP A 93 13.73 4.37 2.16
CA ASP A 93 13.52 4.37 3.61
C ASP A 93 12.04 4.20 3.98
N ASN A 94 11.16 4.93 3.31
CA ASN A 94 9.72 4.84 3.51
C ASN A 94 9.16 3.46 3.13
N TYR A 95 9.64 2.88 2.02
CA TYR A 95 9.26 1.53 1.59
C TYR A 95 9.64 0.49 2.65
N ILE A 96 10.88 0.55 3.16
CA ILE A 96 11.36 -0.36 4.20
C ILE A 96 10.52 -0.20 5.47
N ILE A 97 10.35 1.04 5.96
CA ILE A 97 9.57 1.31 7.17
C ILE A 97 8.13 0.79 7.05
N LYS A 98 7.47 1.01 5.90
CA LYS A 98 6.11 0.52 5.66
C LYS A 98 6.05 -1.00 5.58
N SER A 99 7.04 -1.65 4.97
CA SER A 99 7.13 -3.12 4.91
C SER A 99 7.30 -3.75 6.31
N LEU A 100 8.10 -3.11 7.16
CA LEU A 100 8.44 -3.63 8.48
C LEU A 100 7.35 -3.42 9.54
N LYS A 101 6.60 -2.30 9.48
CA LYS A 101 5.60 -1.93 10.48
C LYS A 101 4.55 -3.02 10.77
N PRO A 102 3.90 -3.65 9.78
CA PRO A 102 2.92 -4.71 10.03
C PRO A 102 3.52 -5.96 10.68
N ASN A 103 4.83 -6.18 10.50
CA ASN A 103 5.55 -7.36 10.98
C ASN A 103 6.34 -7.08 12.26
N ALA A 104 6.15 -5.92 12.91
CA ALA A 104 6.94 -5.49 14.06
C ALA A 104 6.92 -6.52 15.22
N ASP A 105 5.76 -7.11 15.54
CA ASP A 105 5.65 -8.16 16.57
C ASP A 105 6.53 -9.37 16.26
N LYS A 106 6.47 -9.87 15.02
CA LYS A 106 7.26 -11.03 14.59
C LYS A 106 8.75 -10.74 14.61
N ILE A 107 9.14 -9.55 14.15
CA ILE A 107 10.55 -9.12 14.17
C ILE A 107 11.06 -9.06 15.62
N ILE A 108 10.27 -8.53 16.55
CA ILE A 108 10.63 -8.50 17.97
C ILE A 108 10.76 -9.90 18.55
N GLN A 109 9.83 -10.81 18.23
CA GLN A 109 9.92 -12.21 18.67
C GLN A 109 11.19 -12.88 18.15
N ASP A 110 11.53 -12.70 16.86
CA ASP A 110 12.75 -13.23 16.28
C ASP A 110 14.00 -12.69 17.01
N ILE A 111 14.02 -11.39 17.34
CA ILE A 111 15.11 -10.75 18.10
C ILE A 111 15.22 -11.32 19.52
N ILE A 112 14.10 -11.46 20.24
CA ILE A 112 14.09 -12.00 21.61
C ILE A 112 14.59 -13.44 21.64
N LEU A 113 14.26 -14.22 20.61
CA LEU A 113 14.67 -15.62 20.48
C LEU A 113 16.07 -15.81 19.87
N ASP A 114 16.81 -14.73 19.63
CA ASP A 114 18.12 -14.71 18.97
C ASP A 114 18.12 -15.46 17.62
N LYS A 115 17.03 -15.28 16.85
CA LYS A 115 16.85 -15.88 15.53
C LYS A 115 17.09 -14.86 14.43
N GLU A 116 17.76 -15.31 13.37
CA GLU A 116 17.88 -14.51 12.16
C GLU A 116 16.51 -14.40 11.47
N SER A 117 15.98 -13.18 11.41
CA SER A 117 14.69 -12.95 10.78
C SER A 117 14.83 -12.99 9.26
N ARG A 118 14.43 -14.11 8.65
CA ARG A 118 14.38 -14.27 7.18
C ARG A 118 13.61 -13.14 6.51
N PHE A 119 12.57 -12.65 7.15
CA PHE A 119 11.78 -11.53 6.64
C PHE A 119 12.61 -10.24 6.45
N LEU A 120 13.49 -9.91 7.41
CA LEU A 120 14.39 -8.76 7.27
C LEU A 120 15.38 -8.97 6.12
N ALA A 121 15.90 -10.19 5.95
CA ALA A 121 16.77 -10.51 4.82
C ALA A 121 16.04 -10.36 3.47
N ASP A 122 14.82 -10.90 3.36
CA ASP A 122 14.02 -10.85 2.14
C ASP A 122 13.66 -9.41 1.74
N VAL A 123 13.28 -8.57 2.70
CA VAL A 123 12.99 -7.15 2.45
C VAL A 123 14.23 -6.44 1.92
N LYS A 124 15.39 -6.67 2.54
CA LYS A 124 16.65 -6.08 2.07
C LYS A 124 16.98 -6.52 0.63
N VAL A 125 16.92 -7.82 0.36
CA VAL A 125 17.20 -8.38 -0.98
C VAL A 125 16.25 -7.81 -2.02
N ALA A 126 14.96 -7.69 -1.72
CA ALA A 126 13.97 -7.11 -2.63
C ALA A 126 14.30 -5.65 -2.97
N VAL A 127 14.62 -4.84 -1.97
CA VAL A 127 15.00 -3.42 -2.17
C VAL A 127 16.26 -3.31 -3.03
N GLU A 128 17.30 -4.08 -2.75
CA GLU A 128 18.56 -4.03 -3.52
C GLU A 128 18.36 -4.53 -4.96
N ARG A 129 17.50 -5.54 -5.16
CA ARG A 129 17.16 -6.06 -6.48
C ARG A 129 16.42 -5.02 -7.33
N ASP A 130 15.44 -4.34 -6.73
CA ASP A 130 14.51 -3.44 -7.43
C ASP A 130 15.11 -2.05 -7.67
N THR A 131 16.01 -1.60 -6.79
CA THR A 131 16.69 -0.29 -6.92
C THR A 131 18.07 -0.37 -7.57
N LYS A 132 18.66 -1.58 -7.65
CA LYS A 132 20.09 -1.82 -7.98
C LYS A 132 21.07 -1.10 -7.06
N LYS A 133 20.62 -0.57 -5.92
CA LYS A 133 21.45 0.12 -4.93
C LYS A 133 21.71 -0.82 -3.76
N LYS A 134 22.98 -0.91 -3.32
CA LYS A 134 23.32 -1.65 -2.10
C LYS A 134 22.94 -0.85 -0.87
N LEU A 135 22.24 -1.49 0.07
CA LEU A 135 21.97 -0.91 1.38
C LEU A 135 23.08 -1.29 2.36
N SER A 136 23.71 -0.26 2.94
CA SER A 136 24.69 -0.49 4.00
C SER A 136 24.02 -1.17 5.20
N LYS A 137 24.74 -2.09 5.85
CA LYS A 137 24.23 -2.81 7.04
C LYS A 137 23.81 -1.81 8.13
N LYS A 138 24.60 -0.76 8.35
CA LYS A 138 24.32 0.30 9.32
C LYS A 138 23.00 1.00 9.04
N ARG A 139 22.78 1.50 7.81
CA ARG A 139 21.54 2.18 7.43
C ARG A 139 20.33 1.28 7.59
N TYR A 140 20.44 0.00 7.20
CA TYR A 140 19.33 -0.94 7.34
C TYR A 140 18.92 -1.18 8.80
N VAL A 141 19.90 -1.34 9.69
CA VAL A 141 19.67 -1.48 11.14
C VAL A 141 19.02 -0.22 11.73
N GLU A 142 19.45 0.97 11.31
CA GLU A 142 18.82 2.23 11.73
C GLU A 142 17.35 2.31 11.33
N LEU A 143 17.00 1.87 10.12
CA LEU A 143 15.60 1.82 9.65
C LEU A 143 14.75 0.82 10.42
N ILE A 144 15.32 -0.34 10.76
CA ILE A 144 14.67 -1.32 11.64
C ILE A 144 14.39 -0.67 13.02
N GLY A 145 15.38 0.02 13.58
CA GLY A 145 15.26 0.74 14.85
C GLY A 145 14.13 1.78 14.84
N LYS A 146 13.96 2.53 13.75
CA LYS A 146 12.85 3.49 13.57
C LYS A 146 11.46 2.85 13.65
N VAL A 147 11.33 1.55 13.40
CA VAL A 147 10.07 0.81 13.50
C VAL A 147 9.91 0.17 14.86
N ILE A 148 10.94 -0.54 15.34
CA ILE A 148 10.87 -1.33 16.56
C ILE A 148 10.83 -0.45 17.82
N VAL A 149 11.65 0.60 17.89
CA VAL A 149 11.75 1.44 19.11
C VAL A 149 10.42 2.11 19.46
N PRO A 150 9.73 2.80 18.53
CA PRO A 150 8.41 3.37 18.83
C PRO A 150 7.35 2.31 19.14
N TYR A 151 7.45 1.14 18.50
CA TYR A 151 6.51 0.04 18.73
C TYR A 151 6.64 -0.54 20.14
N LEU A 152 7.86 -0.83 20.58
CA LEU A 152 8.14 -1.30 21.94
C LEU A 152 7.73 -0.25 22.98
N SER A 153 8.06 1.02 22.75
CA SER A 153 7.67 2.11 23.66
C SER A 153 6.14 2.16 23.85
N LYS A 154 5.37 2.03 22.76
CA LYS A 154 3.89 1.94 22.85
C LYS A 154 3.42 0.73 23.64
N LYS A 155 4.02 -0.45 23.43
CA LYS A 155 3.68 -1.67 24.17
C LYS A 155 3.96 -1.52 25.67
N VAL A 156 5.13 -1.02 26.03
CA VAL A 156 5.51 -0.78 27.44
C VAL A 156 4.56 0.20 28.11
N ASN A 157 4.27 1.34 27.47
CA ASN A 157 3.35 2.35 28.01
C ASN A 157 1.89 1.88 28.09
N SER A 158 1.52 0.83 27.35
CA SER A 158 0.17 0.25 27.40
C SER A 158 -0.04 -0.71 28.58
N ILE A 159 1.03 -1.13 29.26
CA ILE A 159 0.96 -1.97 30.45
C ILE A 159 0.48 -1.10 31.61
N LYS A 160 -0.75 -1.34 32.08
CA LYS A 160 -1.25 -0.75 33.32
C LYS A 160 -0.86 -1.66 34.48
N PHE A 161 -0.12 -1.11 35.43
CA PHE A 161 0.17 -1.72 36.73
C PHE A 161 -1.01 -1.49 37.68
#